data_AF-A0A3D4I1T6-F1
#
_entry.id   AF-A0A3D4I1T6-F1
#
_cell.length_a   1.000
_cell.length_b   1.000
_cell.length_c   1.000
_cell.angle_alpha   90.00
_cell.angle_beta   90.00
_cell.angle_gamma   90.00
#
_symmetry.space_group_name_H-M   'P 1'
#
loop_
_entity.id
_entity.type
_entity.pdbx_description
1 polymer ?
#
loop_
_entity_poly.entity_id
_entity_poly.type
_entity_poly.pdbx_seq_one_letter_code
_entity_poly.pdbx_strand_id
1 'polypeptide(L)' 'MCEANVYLLDENGEASLYLDAVDKVVPQDDGKIKMENIYGERKTILAKIKYMELVDHKIFLEKTGEP' A
#
# COMPACT_ATOMS: atom_id res chain seq x y z
N MET A 1 13.61 -10.92 4.34
CA MET A 1 12.93 -10.48 3.11
C MET A 1 12.85 -8.97 3.17
N CYS A 2 12.96 -8.26 2.05
CA CYS A 2 12.82 -6.80 2.02
C CYS A 2 11.44 -6.38 1.52
N GLU A 3 10.69 -7.34 1.00
CA GLU A 3 9.33 -7.23 0.50
C GLU A 3 8.34 -7.01 1.65
N ALA A 4 7.25 -6.28 1.37
CA ALA A 4 6.18 -6.02 2.32
C ALA A 4 4.79 -6.25 1.72
N ASN A 5 3.84 -6.63 2.55
CA ASN A 5 2.43 -6.68 2.18
C ASN A 5 1.81 -5.30 2.37
N VAL A 6 1.06 -4.85 1.37
CA VAL A 6 0.31 -3.60 1.43
C VAL A 6 -1.13 -3.89 1.79
N TYR A 7 -1.61 -3.22 2.83
CA TYR A 7 -2.98 -3.29 3.32
C TYR A 7 -3.69 -1.95 3.10
N LEU A 8 -4.99 -2.01 2.81
CA LEU A 8 -5.87 -0.84 2.85
C LEU A 8 -6.68 -0.85 4.14
N LEU A 9 -6.62 0.26 4.85
CA LEU A 9 -7.49 0.55 5.98
C LEU A 9 -8.81 1.13 5.47
N ASP A 10 -9.91 0.60 5.97
CA ASP A 10 -11.23 1.21 5.79
C ASP A 10 -11.51 2.29 6.87
N GLU A 11 -12.71 2.87 6.84
CA GLU A 11 -13.14 3.90 7.80
C GLU A 11 -13.27 3.37 9.25
N ASN A 12 -13.40 2.05 9.42
CA ASN A 12 -13.48 1.39 10.72
C ASN A 12 -12.10 0.97 11.25
N GLY A 13 -11.04 1.15 10.45
CA GLY A 13 -9.68 0.71 10.77
C GLY A 13 -9.41 -0.77 10.47
N GLU A 14 -10.30 -1.46 9.75
CA GLU A 14 -10.06 -2.83 9.31
C GLU A 14 -9.09 -2.86 8.12
N ALA A 15 -8.07 -3.71 8.23
CA ALA A 15 -7.03 -3.86 7.23
C ALA A 15 -7.35 -5.01 6.28
N SER A 16 -7.45 -4.71 4.98
CA SER A 16 -7.60 -5.71 3.91
C SER A 16 -6.35 -5.79 3.06
N LEU A 17 -5.89 -7.00 2.75
CA LEU A 17 -4.72 -7.21 1.88
C LEU A 17 -5.03 -6.64 0.49
N TYR A 18 -4.23 -5.68 0.03
CA TYR A 18 -4.41 -5.03 -1.26
C TYR A 18 -3.43 -5.54 -2.31
N LEU A 19 -2.17 -5.72 -1.92
CA LEU A 19 -1.12 -6.28 -2.77
C LEU A 19 -0.06 -6.93 -1.88
N ASP A 20 0.32 -8.16 -2.20
CA ASP A 20 1.33 -8.93 -1.48
C ASP A 20 2.72 -8.82 -2.13
N ALA A 21 3.75 -9.13 -1.34
CA ALA A 21 5.14 -9.22 -1.78
C ALA A 21 5.64 -7.99 -2.55
N VAL A 22 5.28 -6.79 -2.09
CA VAL A 22 5.61 -5.51 -2.73
C VAL A 22 7.08 -5.18 -2.51
N ASP A 23 7.78 -4.93 -3.62
CA ASP A 23 9.20 -4.54 -3.66
C ASP A 23 9.36 -3.02 -3.79
N LYS A 24 8.42 -2.35 -4.49
CA LYS A 24 8.47 -0.89 -4.71
C LYS A 24 7.16 -0.22 -4.37
N VAL A 25 7.27 0.87 -3.62
CA VAL A 25 6.18 1.80 -3.33
C VAL A 25 6.65 3.21 -3.71
N VAL A 26 6.02 3.81 -4.71
CA VAL A 26 6.45 5.08 -5.32
C VAL A 26 5.27 6.06 -5.25
N PRO A 27 5.31 7.06 -4.36
CA PRO A 27 4.37 8.18 -4.37
C PRO A 27 4.47 8.95 -5.69
N GLN A 28 3.35 9.51 -6.16
CA GLN A 28 3.25 10.28 -7.40
C GLN A 28 2.77 11.70 -7.07
N ASP A 29 3.07 12.66 -7.95
CA ASP A 29 2.70 14.07 -7.76
C ASP A 29 1.19 14.31 -7.76
N ASP A 30 0.41 13.39 -8.35
CA ASP A 30 -1.07 13.43 -8.39
C ASP A 30 -1.73 12.85 -7.13
N GLY A 31 -0.95 12.61 -6.07
CA GLY A 31 -1.43 12.06 -4.80
C GLY A 31 -1.70 10.55 -4.84
N LYS A 32 -1.36 9.87 -5.93
CA LYS A 32 -1.45 8.41 -6.02
C LYS A 32 -0.17 7.74 -5.53
N ILE A 33 -0.30 6.46 -5.20
CA ILE A 33 0.82 5.57 -4.89
C ILE A 33 0.83 4.47 -5.93
N LYS A 34 1.97 4.32 -6.60
CA LYS A 34 2.25 3.21 -7.51
C LYS A 34 3.04 2.13 -6.78
N MET A 35 2.63 0.89 -6.93
CA MET A 35 3.25 -0.27 -6.31
C MET A 35 3.63 -1.32 -7.34
N GLU A 36 4.71 -2.05 -7.09
CA GLU A 36 5.16 -3.20 -7.88
C GLU A 36 5.57 -4.34 -6.92
N ASN A 37 5.02 -5.53 -7.13
CA ASN A 37 5.43 -6.74 -6.41
C ASN A 37 6.46 -7.56 -7.16
N ILE A 38 7.06 -8.54 -6.48
CA ILE A 38 8.10 -9.42 -7.04
C ILE A 38 7.61 -10.29 -8.22
N TYR A 39 6.30 -10.43 -8.38
CA TYR A 39 5.69 -11.16 -9.49
C TYR A 39 5.50 -10.29 -10.74
N GLY A 40 5.84 -9.00 -10.66
CA GLY A 40 5.67 -8.03 -11.75
C GLY A 40 4.27 -7.41 -11.82
N GLU A 41 3.39 -7.68 -10.86
CA GLU A 41 2.09 -7.02 -10.76
C GLU A 41 2.27 -5.57 -10.31
N ARG A 42 1.55 -4.66 -10.98
CA ARG A 42 1.59 -3.23 -10.71
C ARG A 42 0.19 -2.72 -10.38
N LYS A 43 0.06 -2.02 -9.25
CA LYS A 43 -1.18 -1.31 -8.88
C LYS A 43 -0.92 0.18 -8.69
N THR A 44 -1.96 0.98 -8.86
CA THR A 44 -1.93 2.41 -8.57
C THR A 44 -3.23 2.78 -7.85
N ILE A 45 -3.11 3.49 -6.74
CA ILE A 45 -4.26 3.88 -5.91
C ILE A 45 -4.12 5.31 -5.42
N LEU A 46 -5.25 6.03 -5.32
CA LEU A 46 -5.31 7.33 -4.67
C LEU A 46 -5.41 7.10 -3.14
N ALA A 47 -4.26 7.10 -2.49
CA ALA A 47 -4.12 6.83 -1.07
C ALA A 47 -2.86 7.49 -0.52
N LYS A 48 -2.76 7.54 0.81
CA LYS A 48 -1.55 7.94 1.52
C LYS A 48 -1.07 6.80 2.43
N ILE A 49 0.23 6.75 2.69
CA ILE A 49 0.80 5.85 3.70
C ILE A 49 0.37 6.36 5.07
N LYS A 50 -0.37 5.54 5.83
CA LYS A 50 -0.80 5.87 7.20
C LYS A 50 0.31 5.55 8.21
N TYR A 51 0.80 4.31 8.18
CA TYR A 51 1.94 3.84 8.97
C TYR A 51 2.52 2.56 8.35
N MET A 52 3.66 2.12 8.87
CA MET A 52 4.37 0.92 8.42
C MET A 52 4.84 0.11 9.63
N GLU A 53 4.65 -1.21 9.57
CA GLU A 53 5.23 -2.18 10.50
C GLU A 53 6.42 -2.83 9.79
N LEU A 54 7.58 -2.16 9.80
CA LEU A 54 8.72 -2.58 8.98
C LEU A 54 9.30 -3.93 9.38
N VAL A 55 9.26 -4.27 10.67
CA VAL A 55 9.70 -5.59 11.18
C VAL A 55 8.74 -6.70 10.74
N ASP A 56 7.45 -6.40 10.68
CA ASP A 56 6.41 -7.34 10.27
C ASP A 56 6.15 -7.33 8.76
N HIS A 57 6.93 -6.57 8.00
CA HIS A 57 6.81 -6.45 6.55
C HIS A 57 5.40 -6.02 6.12
N LYS A 58 4.82 -5.00 6.77
CA LYS A 58 3.50 -4.46 6.40
C LYS A 58 3.50 -2.96 6.19
N ILE A 59 2.76 -2.52 5.17
CA ILE A 59 2.51 -1.13 4.85
C ILE A 59 1.01 -0.92 4.87
N PHE A 60 0.53 0.09 5.61
CA PHE A 60 -0.89 0.40 5.73
C PHE A 60 -1.19 1.71 5.01
N LEU A 61 -2.13 1.65 4.06
CA LEU A 61 -2.59 2.78 3.26
C LEU A 61 -4.00 3.20 3.68
N GLU A 62 -4.26 4.50 3.65
CA GLU A 62 -5.58 5.10 3.84
C GLU A 62 -5.99 5.79 2.53
N LYS A 63 -7.17 5.47 1.98
CA LYS A 63 -7.67 6.09 0.74
C LYS A 63 -7.85 7.60 0.95
N THR A 64 -7.50 8.38 -0.08
CA THR A 64 -7.57 9.86 -0.05
C THR A 64 -8.58 10.44 -1.04
N GLY A 65 -9.25 9.59 -1.84
CA GLY A 65 -10.45 9.94 -2.58
C GLY A 65 -11.70 9.43 -1.88
N GLU A 66 -12.81 10.16 -1.97
CA GLU A 66 -14.11 9.78 -1.42
C GLU A 66 -14.57 8.40 -1.95
N PRO A 67 -15.33 7.63 -1.15
CA PRO A 67 -15.94 6.36 -1.57
C PRO A 67 -16.90 6.50 -2.76
#